data_AF-A0A0S7WJX1-F1
#
_entry.id   AF-A0A0S7WJX1-F1
#
_cell.length_a   1.000
_cell.length_b   1.000
_cell.length_c   1.000
_cell.angle_alpha   90.00
_cell.angle_beta   90.00
_cell.angle_gamma   90.00
#
_symmetry.space_group_name_H-M   'P 1'
#
loop_
_entity.id
_entity.type
_entity.pdbx_description
1 polymer ?
#
loop_
_entity_poly.entity_id
_entity_poly.type
_entity_poly.pdbx_seq_one_letter_code
_entity_poly.pdbx_strand_id
1 'polypeptide(L)'
;MGLRQKVRENLQSSFLVALIGIALLIAQTGFAAVSLQEVYENAGPGEGYDKLMILDPQETYIGDLWISGYLTVCIRGNGALVTAEGGSCYSIAAFGAIVDVDHLVIEADRVGILFGFASSGKVRNNTIVGADDYGIRTYDINLTNGVEIFNNIIVNNTYGIYCDDGYLPEYIAYNDLWNNLEGNYMKYCEG
;
A
#
# COMPACT_ATOMS: atom_id res chain seq x y z
N MET A 1 29.79 58.62 -11.47
CA MET A 1 30.07 57.29 -10.86
C MET A 1 28.80 56.45 -10.65
N GLY A 2 27.77 56.55 -11.51
CA GLY A 2 26.43 56.02 -11.17
C GLY A 2 25.91 54.84 -11.99
N LEU A 3 26.18 54.79 -13.31
CA LEU A 3 25.50 53.82 -14.17
C LEU A 3 26.16 52.44 -14.18
N ARG A 4 27.50 52.37 -14.28
CA ARG A 4 28.23 51.09 -14.30
C ARG A 4 28.13 50.31 -12.98
N GLN A 5 28.06 51.02 -11.86
CA GLN A 5 27.93 50.40 -10.53
C GLN A 5 26.53 49.83 -10.33
N LYS A 6 25.49 50.57 -10.72
CA LYS A 6 24.09 50.12 -10.65
C LYS A 6 23.79 48.93 -11.56
N VAL A 7 24.40 48.89 -12.76
CA VAL A 7 24.31 47.72 -13.66
C VAL A 7 24.96 46.50 -13.04
N ARG A 8 26.12 46.65 -12.38
CA ARG A 8 26.82 45.55 -11.71
C ARG A 8 26.04 44.99 -10.52
N GLU A 9 25.44 45.86 -9.71
CA GLU A 9 24.60 45.48 -8.56
C GLU A 9 23.34 44.72 -9.02
N ASN A 10 22.68 45.20 -10.08
CA ASN A 10 21.52 44.52 -10.66
C ASN A 10 21.87 43.14 -11.23
N LEU A 11 22.99 43.02 -11.97
CA LEU A 11 23.45 41.73 -12.48
C LEU A 11 23.79 40.75 -11.35
N GLN A 12 24.43 41.21 -10.28
CA GLN A 12 24.75 40.36 -9.12
C GLN A 12 23.48 39.89 -8.40
N SER A 13 22.49 40.76 -8.23
CA SER A 13 21.20 40.41 -7.62
C SER A 13 20.43 39.40 -8.47
N SER A 14 20.36 39.60 -9.79
CA SER A 14 19.72 38.65 -10.70
C SER A 14 20.40 37.28 -10.73
N PHE A 15 21.74 37.24 -10.65
CA PHE A 15 22.50 36.00 -10.60
C PHE A 15 22.27 35.22 -9.29
N LEU A 16 22.19 35.93 -8.17
CA LEU A 16 21.93 35.35 -6.85
C LEU A 16 20.52 34.76 -6.77
N VAL A 17 19.51 35.48 -7.29
CA VAL A 17 18.12 34.99 -7.35
C VAL A 17 18.01 33.75 -8.24
N ALA A 18 18.70 33.72 -9.39
CA ALA A 18 18.74 32.54 -10.25
C ALA A 18 19.39 31.33 -9.55
N LEU A 19 20.49 31.53 -8.81
CA LEU A 19 21.15 30.48 -8.04
C LEU A 19 20.25 29.92 -6.92
N ILE A 20 19.53 30.78 -6.19
CA ILE A 20 18.57 30.36 -5.16
C ILE A 20 17.42 29.57 -5.80
N GLY A 21 16.90 30.03 -6.94
CA GLY A 21 15.84 29.33 -7.67
C GLY A 21 16.27 27.95 -8.15
N ILE A 22 17.49 27.82 -8.68
CA ILE A 22 18.06 26.54 -9.09
C ILE A 22 18.30 25.61 -7.88
N ALA A 23 18.81 26.13 -6.77
CA ALA A 23 19.01 25.35 -5.55
C ALA A 23 17.70 24.82 -4.97
N LEU A 24 16.62 25.61 -5.02
CA LEU A 24 15.28 25.18 -4.62
C LEU A 24 14.69 24.14 -5.56
N LEU A 25 14.94 24.22 -6.87
CA LEU A 25 14.55 23.18 -7.83
C LEU A 25 15.31 21.86 -7.59
N ILE A 26 16.60 21.92 -7.31
CA ILE A 26 17.42 20.73 -7.02
C ILE A 26 17.05 20.12 -5.66
N ALA A 27 16.64 20.94 -4.68
CA ALA A 27 16.13 20.44 -3.41
C ALA A 27 14.78 19.69 -3.55
N GLN A 28 14.07 19.83 -4.67
CA GLN A 28 12.85 19.10 -4.97
C GLN A 28 13.08 17.79 -5.75
N THR A 29 14.30 17.52 -6.21
CA THR A 29 14.61 16.27 -6.91
C THR A 29 15.04 15.19 -5.92
N GLY A 30 14.06 14.51 -5.34
CA GLY A 30 14.31 13.31 -4.54
C GLY A 30 13.15 12.92 -3.63
N PHE A 31 11.97 12.64 -4.18
CA PHE A 31 11.06 11.72 -3.49
C PHE A 31 11.69 10.32 -3.62
N ALA A 32 12.60 10.00 -2.70
CA ALA A 32 13.05 8.63 -2.55
C ALA A 32 11.85 7.84 -2.04
N ALA A 33 11.40 6.85 -2.81
CA ALA A 33 10.29 6.02 -2.39
C ALA A 33 10.65 5.29 -1.09
N VAL A 34 9.70 5.21 -0.15
CA VAL A 34 9.94 4.68 1.19
C VAL A 34 9.65 3.19 1.20
N SER A 35 10.57 2.36 1.67
CA SER A 35 10.30 0.91 1.76
C SER A 35 9.20 0.63 2.78
N LEU A 36 8.12 -0.04 2.35
CA LEU A 36 7.03 -0.43 3.25
C LEU A 36 7.51 -1.41 4.34
N GLN A 37 8.44 -2.30 3.99
CA GLN A 37 9.10 -3.22 4.91
C GLN A 37 9.93 -2.49 5.98
N GLU A 38 10.68 -1.45 5.60
CA GLU A 38 11.45 -0.65 6.56
C GLU A 38 10.54 0.07 7.57
N VAL A 39 9.39 0.59 7.10
CA VAL A 39 8.38 1.17 7.99
C VAL A 39 7.86 0.14 8.98
N TYR A 40 7.55 -1.07 8.51
CA TYR A 40 7.11 -2.17 9.37
C TYR A 40 8.18 -2.55 10.41
N GLU A 41 9.45 -2.66 10.02
CA GLU A 41 10.54 -3.02 10.92
C GLU A 41 10.72 -1.99 12.05
N ASN A 42 10.60 -0.71 11.70
CA ASN A 42 10.70 0.41 12.64
C ASN A 42 9.42 0.69 13.43
N ALA A 43 8.28 0.11 13.04
CA ALA A 43 7.01 0.28 13.76
C ALA A 43 7.08 -0.33 15.17
N GLY A 44 6.65 0.46 16.15
CA GLY A 44 6.43 0.03 17.53
C GLY A 44 4.99 -0.40 17.80
N PRO A 45 4.70 -0.91 19.01
CA PRO A 45 3.35 -1.26 19.41
C PRO A 45 2.46 -0.03 19.58
N GLY A 46 1.15 -0.20 19.35
CA GLY A 46 0.17 0.87 19.49
C GLY A 46 -1.26 0.37 19.31
N GLU A 47 -2.22 0.99 19.98
CA GLU A 47 -3.66 0.68 19.88
C GLU A 47 -4.06 -0.79 20.13
N GLY A 48 -3.22 -1.53 20.84
CA GLY A 48 -3.42 -2.96 21.12
C GLY A 48 -2.78 -3.91 20.11
N TYR A 49 -2.09 -3.39 19.09
CA TYR A 49 -1.29 -4.16 18.14
C TYR A 49 0.19 -4.19 18.56
N ASP A 50 0.87 -5.29 18.24
CA ASP A 50 2.31 -5.45 18.41
C ASP A 50 3.09 -4.49 17.52
N LYS A 51 2.55 -4.19 16.32
CA LYS A 51 3.05 -3.17 15.41
C LYS A 51 1.91 -2.31 14.88
N LEU A 52 2.04 -0.99 15.06
CA LEU A 52 1.15 0.02 14.49
C LEU A 52 1.93 0.85 13.46
N MET A 53 1.60 0.67 12.20
CA MET A 53 2.12 1.48 11.09
C MET A 53 1.12 2.60 10.80
N ILE A 54 1.57 3.85 10.86
CA ILE A 54 0.77 5.02 10.46
C ILE A 54 1.48 5.64 9.26
N LEU A 55 0.88 5.52 8.09
CA LEU A 55 1.47 6.00 6.84
C LEU A 55 1.07 7.45 6.57
N ASP A 56 1.98 8.20 5.95
CA ASP A 56 1.76 9.57 5.52
C ASP A 56 1.11 9.55 4.12
N PRO A 57 -0.06 10.17 3.91
CA PRO A 57 -0.71 10.21 2.61
C PRO A 57 0.04 11.00 1.53
N GLN A 58 1.10 11.74 1.89
CA GLN A 58 1.94 12.46 0.93
C GLN A 58 3.13 11.63 0.44
N GLU A 59 3.33 10.44 1.01
CA GLU A 59 4.42 9.54 0.67
C GLU A 59 3.94 8.38 -0.22
N THR A 60 4.83 7.94 -1.10
CA THR A 60 4.67 6.69 -1.84
C THR A 60 5.57 5.63 -1.21
N TYR A 61 4.95 4.52 -0.83
CA TYR A 61 5.62 3.36 -0.27
C TYR A 61 5.84 2.31 -1.36
N ILE A 62 7.01 1.68 -1.34
CA ILE A 62 7.42 0.70 -2.34
C ILE A 62 7.81 -0.64 -1.72
N GLY A 63 7.77 -1.66 -2.57
CA GLY A 63 8.22 -3.02 -2.27
C GLY A 63 7.19 -3.84 -1.50
N ASP A 64 7.57 -5.09 -1.26
CA ASP A 64 6.71 -6.09 -0.65
C ASP A 64 6.77 -5.98 0.87
N LEU A 65 5.60 -6.08 1.53
CA LEU A 65 5.54 -6.22 2.98
C LEU A 65 5.25 -7.68 3.36
N TRP A 66 6.19 -8.30 4.05
CA TRP A 66 6.03 -9.66 4.60
C TRP A 66 5.84 -9.62 6.11
N ILE A 67 4.69 -10.11 6.57
CA ILE A 67 4.34 -10.18 7.98
C ILE A 67 4.19 -11.65 8.38
N SER A 68 4.94 -12.08 9.39
CA SER A 68 4.80 -13.42 9.97
C SER A 68 5.09 -13.44 11.47
N GLY A 69 4.76 -14.56 12.11
CA GLY A 69 5.23 -14.85 13.48
C GLY A 69 4.23 -14.59 14.60
N TYR A 70 2.94 -14.83 14.39
CA TYR A 70 1.87 -14.66 15.39
C TYR A 70 1.79 -13.24 15.98
N LEU A 71 2.17 -12.24 15.19
CA LEU A 71 2.05 -10.83 15.54
C LEU A 71 0.68 -10.30 15.20
N THR A 72 0.26 -9.28 15.95
CA THR A 72 -0.88 -8.41 15.63
C THR A 72 -0.35 -7.11 15.01
N VAL A 73 -0.81 -6.79 13.81
CA VAL A 73 -0.31 -5.63 13.04
C VAL A 73 -1.49 -4.80 12.54
N CYS A 74 -1.40 -3.49 12.71
CA CYS A 74 -2.32 -2.54 12.08
C CYS A 74 -1.56 -1.64 11.13
N ILE A 75 -2.04 -1.57 9.89
CA ILE A 75 -1.58 -0.64 8.87
C ILE A 75 -2.67 0.41 8.67
N ARG A 76 -2.43 1.60 9.20
CA ARG A 76 -3.24 2.79 8.94
C ARG A 76 -2.67 3.55 7.76
N GLY A 77 -3.27 3.34 6.60
CA GLY A 77 -2.83 3.93 5.35
C GLY A 77 -3.08 5.42 5.22
N ASN A 78 -4.15 5.96 5.83
CA ASN A 78 -4.55 7.37 5.71
C ASN A 78 -4.69 7.91 4.26
N GLY A 79 -4.81 7.02 3.27
CA GLY A 79 -4.84 7.35 1.84
C GLY A 79 -3.48 7.23 1.14
N ALA A 80 -2.44 6.75 1.83
CA ALA A 80 -1.11 6.56 1.24
C ALA A 80 -1.12 5.55 0.09
N LEU A 81 -0.24 5.79 -0.89
CA LEU A 81 0.00 4.92 -2.02
C LEU A 81 1.06 3.87 -1.67
N VAL A 82 0.72 2.60 -1.86
CA VAL A 82 1.65 1.48 -1.90
C VAL A 82 1.73 1.00 -3.34
N THR A 83 2.92 1.00 -3.92
CA THR A 83 3.15 0.49 -5.28
C THR A 83 4.18 -0.62 -5.24
N ALA A 84 3.87 -1.73 -5.91
CA ALA A 84 4.81 -2.84 -6.01
C ALA A 84 6.00 -2.46 -6.90
N GLU A 85 7.22 -2.86 -6.50
CA GLU A 85 8.34 -2.82 -7.44
C GLU A 85 8.22 -4.02 -8.39
N GLY A 86 8.41 -3.80 -9.70
CA GLY A 86 8.17 -4.85 -10.71
C GLY A 86 8.89 -6.17 -10.39
N GLY A 87 8.14 -7.27 -10.40
CA GLY A 87 8.59 -8.61 -9.98
C GLY A 87 8.13 -9.00 -8.57
N SER A 88 7.40 -8.13 -7.88
CA SER A 88 6.75 -8.40 -6.60
C SER A 88 5.76 -9.57 -6.70
N CYS A 89 5.75 -10.43 -5.68
CA CYS A 89 4.71 -11.46 -5.58
C CYS A 89 3.45 -10.94 -4.89
N TYR A 90 3.57 -9.89 -4.07
CA TYR A 90 2.49 -9.31 -3.29
C TYR A 90 2.85 -7.91 -2.79
N SER A 91 1.88 -6.99 -2.71
CA SER A 91 2.10 -5.72 -2.02
C SER A 91 2.14 -5.93 -0.50
N ILE A 92 1.21 -6.71 0.05
CA ILE A 92 1.16 -7.09 1.48
C ILE A 92 0.86 -8.58 1.61
N ALA A 93 1.66 -9.30 2.38
CA ALA A 93 1.39 -10.69 2.72
C ALA A 93 1.47 -10.98 4.22
N ALA A 94 0.45 -11.65 4.74
CA ALA A 94 0.34 -12.09 6.12
C ALA A 94 0.41 -13.62 6.19
N PHE A 95 1.32 -14.16 7.01
CA PHE A 95 1.50 -15.59 7.22
C PHE A 95 1.54 -15.93 8.70
N GLY A 96 0.44 -16.49 9.22
CA GLY A 96 0.29 -16.81 10.64
C GLY A 96 0.34 -15.57 11.52
N ALA A 97 -0.26 -14.46 11.07
CA ALA A 97 -0.35 -13.18 11.78
C ALA A 97 -1.78 -12.64 11.71
N ILE A 98 -2.12 -11.73 12.62
CA ILE A 98 -3.37 -10.97 12.58
C ILE A 98 -3.06 -9.59 12.00
N VAL A 99 -3.59 -9.27 10.82
CA VAL A 99 -3.24 -8.04 10.11
C VAL A 99 -4.49 -7.27 9.71
N ASP A 100 -4.60 -6.05 10.24
CA ASP A 100 -5.63 -5.09 9.84
C ASP A 100 -5.03 -4.07 8.87
N VAL A 101 -5.66 -3.93 7.70
CA VAL A 101 -5.26 -3.03 6.61
C VAL A 101 -6.40 -2.06 6.33
N ASP A 102 -6.14 -0.77 6.55
CA ASP A 102 -7.16 0.28 6.53
C ASP A 102 -6.70 1.53 5.76
N HIS A 103 -7.53 2.02 4.84
CA HIS A 103 -7.31 3.26 4.09
C HIS A 103 -6.01 3.32 3.26
N LEU A 104 -5.66 2.28 2.51
CA LEU A 104 -4.57 2.31 1.52
C LEU A 104 -5.09 2.48 0.08
N VAL A 105 -4.25 3.05 -0.78
CA VAL A 105 -4.32 2.86 -2.23
C VAL A 105 -3.19 1.93 -2.62
N ILE A 106 -3.50 0.77 -3.19
CA ILE A 106 -2.54 -0.26 -3.57
C ILE A 106 -2.56 -0.41 -5.08
N GLU A 107 -1.44 -0.06 -5.72
CA GLU A 107 -1.12 -0.42 -7.09
C GLU A 107 -0.29 -1.72 -7.04
N ALA A 108 -0.97 -2.83 -7.30
CA ALA A 108 -0.39 -4.16 -7.18
C ALA A 108 0.30 -4.58 -8.48
N ASP A 109 1.33 -5.43 -8.36
CA ASP A 109 1.94 -6.12 -9.51
C ASP A 109 1.24 -7.47 -9.71
N ARG A 110 1.40 -8.39 -8.76
CA ARG A 110 0.82 -9.75 -8.87
C ARG A 110 -0.36 -10.02 -7.94
N VAL A 111 -0.20 -9.78 -6.64
CA VAL A 111 -1.27 -9.88 -5.65
C VAL A 111 -1.31 -8.61 -4.81
N GLY A 112 -2.49 -8.02 -4.60
CA GLY A 112 -2.59 -6.84 -3.72
C GLY A 112 -2.35 -7.22 -2.26
N ILE A 113 -3.25 -8.01 -1.69
CA ILE A 113 -3.14 -8.49 -0.30
C ILE A 113 -3.32 -10.00 -0.24
N LEU A 114 -2.39 -10.68 0.43
CA LEU A 114 -2.40 -12.13 0.64
C LEU A 114 -2.54 -12.48 2.12
N PHE A 115 -3.56 -13.26 2.45
CA PHE A 115 -3.67 -13.95 3.75
C PHE A 115 -3.35 -15.43 3.55
N GLY A 116 -2.23 -15.87 4.15
CA GLY A 116 -1.73 -17.24 4.14
C GLY A 116 -1.62 -17.87 5.53
N PHE A 117 -1.60 -19.21 5.59
CA PHE A 117 -1.19 -20.01 6.77
C PHE A 117 -1.76 -19.53 8.12
N ALA A 118 -3.05 -19.75 8.40
CA ALA A 118 -3.68 -19.37 9.66
C ALA A 118 -3.60 -17.88 10.01
N SER A 119 -3.51 -16.99 9.01
CA SER A 119 -3.65 -15.55 9.21
C SER A 119 -5.12 -15.12 9.28
N SER A 120 -5.36 -13.99 9.93
CA SER A 120 -6.69 -13.38 10.09
C SER A 120 -6.57 -11.86 10.16
N GLY A 121 -7.69 -11.13 10.25
CA GLY A 121 -7.71 -9.68 10.37
C GLY A 121 -8.67 -9.01 9.40
N LYS A 122 -8.56 -7.70 9.24
CA LYS A 122 -9.55 -6.89 8.51
C LYS A 122 -8.92 -6.17 7.34
N VAL A 123 -9.53 -6.31 6.16
CA VAL A 123 -9.19 -5.51 4.98
C VAL A 123 -10.35 -4.58 4.69
N ARG A 124 -10.17 -3.28 4.93
CA ARG A 124 -11.26 -2.31 4.80
C ARG A 124 -10.87 -0.93 4.30
N ASN A 125 -11.80 -0.26 3.62
CA ASN A 125 -11.62 1.11 3.13
C ASN A 125 -10.41 1.28 2.20
N ASN A 126 -9.98 0.23 1.53
CA ASN A 126 -8.82 0.26 0.62
C ASN A 126 -9.27 0.38 -0.84
N THR A 127 -8.39 0.91 -1.68
CA THR A 127 -8.48 0.78 -3.14
C THR A 127 -7.35 -0.13 -3.61
N ILE A 128 -7.67 -1.20 -4.33
CA ILE A 128 -6.69 -2.16 -4.86
C ILE A 128 -6.87 -2.26 -6.37
N VAL A 129 -5.79 -2.01 -7.11
CA VAL A 129 -5.83 -1.93 -8.57
C VAL A 129 -4.63 -2.61 -9.21
N GLY A 130 -4.86 -3.22 -10.38
CA GLY A 130 -3.79 -3.58 -11.32
C GLY A 130 -3.08 -4.89 -11.05
N ALA A 131 -3.57 -5.74 -10.14
CA ALA A 131 -2.93 -7.03 -9.86
C ALA A 131 -3.11 -8.01 -11.04
N ASP A 132 -2.00 -8.49 -11.58
CA ASP A 132 -1.95 -9.50 -12.64
C ASP A 132 -2.66 -10.81 -12.24
N ASP A 133 -2.67 -11.17 -10.94
CA ASP A 133 -3.41 -12.33 -10.44
C ASP A 133 -4.65 -11.90 -9.63
N TYR A 134 -4.47 -11.37 -8.42
CA TYR A 134 -5.58 -11.22 -7.47
C TYR A 134 -5.51 -9.91 -6.67
N GLY A 135 -6.62 -9.18 -6.58
CA GLY A 135 -6.70 -8.02 -5.69
C GLY A 135 -6.49 -8.43 -4.23
N ILE A 136 -7.33 -9.35 -3.74
CA ILE A 136 -7.14 -10.00 -2.44
C ILE A 136 -7.17 -11.51 -2.65
N ARG A 137 -6.18 -12.20 -2.09
CA ARG A 137 -6.14 -13.66 -2.05
C ARG A 137 -6.16 -14.16 -0.62
N THR A 138 -7.05 -15.10 -0.34
CA THR A 138 -7.05 -15.87 0.90
C THR A 138 -6.68 -17.33 0.59
N TYR A 139 -5.61 -17.80 1.24
CA TYR A 139 -5.01 -19.11 1.05
C TYR A 139 -4.74 -19.77 2.41
N ASP A 140 -5.22 -20.99 2.62
CA ASP A 140 -4.75 -21.79 3.74
C ASP A 140 -4.88 -23.28 3.43
N ILE A 141 -4.07 -24.07 4.11
CA ILE A 141 -4.08 -25.51 4.03
C ILE A 141 -4.96 -26.19 5.08
N ASN A 142 -5.49 -25.51 6.12
CA ASN A 142 -6.19 -26.24 7.21
C ASN A 142 -7.22 -25.54 8.13
N LEU A 143 -7.66 -24.27 7.96
CA LEU A 143 -8.54 -23.63 8.95
C LEU A 143 -9.59 -22.68 8.36
N THR A 144 -10.68 -22.42 9.08
CA THR A 144 -11.55 -21.25 8.86
C THR A 144 -10.80 -19.99 9.30
N ASN A 145 -10.86 -18.91 8.54
CA ASN A 145 -10.15 -17.69 8.84
C ASN A 145 -11.05 -16.56 9.31
N GLY A 146 -10.64 -15.91 10.39
CA GLY A 146 -11.24 -14.65 10.83
C GLY A 146 -10.80 -13.47 9.95
N VAL A 147 -10.81 -13.64 8.63
CA VAL A 147 -10.56 -12.56 7.68
C VAL A 147 -11.88 -11.89 7.34
N GLU A 148 -11.97 -10.58 7.57
CA GLU A 148 -13.11 -9.74 7.18
C GLU A 148 -12.70 -8.80 6.05
N ILE A 149 -13.42 -8.79 4.93
CA ILE A 149 -13.13 -7.97 3.74
C ILE A 149 -14.34 -7.08 3.44
N PHE A 150 -14.24 -5.77 3.69
CA PHE A 150 -15.40 -4.88 3.49
C PHE A 150 -15.07 -3.42 3.16
N ASN A 151 -15.99 -2.72 2.50
CA ASN A 151 -15.81 -1.32 2.09
C ASN A 151 -14.57 -1.07 1.22
N ASN A 152 -14.17 -2.01 0.38
CA ASN A 152 -13.02 -1.83 -0.52
C ASN A 152 -13.48 -1.54 -1.96
N ILE A 153 -12.62 -0.86 -2.71
CA ILE A 153 -12.69 -0.75 -4.17
C ILE A 153 -11.63 -1.71 -4.75
N ILE A 154 -12.02 -2.68 -5.56
CA ILE A 154 -11.08 -3.68 -6.12
C ILE A 154 -11.33 -3.85 -7.62
N VAL A 155 -10.40 -3.35 -8.42
CA VAL A 155 -10.65 -3.04 -9.84
C VAL A 155 -9.45 -3.35 -10.72
N ASN A 156 -9.69 -3.77 -11.97
CA ASN A 156 -8.64 -4.04 -12.97
C ASN A 156 -7.61 -5.09 -12.52
N ASN A 157 -8.06 -6.19 -11.91
CA ASN A 157 -7.21 -7.35 -11.56
C ASN A 157 -7.62 -8.57 -12.40
N THR A 158 -6.90 -9.70 -12.33
CA THR A 158 -7.44 -10.95 -12.92
C THR A 158 -8.67 -11.45 -12.15
N TYR A 159 -8.59 -11.59 -10.82
CA TYR A 159 -9.76 -11.62 -9.94
C TYR A 159 -9.73 -10.50 -8.90
N GLY A 160 -10.90 -10.03 -8.49
CA GLY A 160 -11.00 -9.09 -7.37
C GLY A 160 -10.68 -9.75 -6.03
N ILE A 161 -11.54 -10.67 -5.58
CA ILE A 161 -11.33 -11.49 -4.37
C ILE A 161 -11.27 -12.96 -4.76
N TYR A 162 -10.17 -13.62 -4.38
CA TYR A 162 -9.89 -15.00 -4.70
C TYR A 162 -9.65 -15.83 -3.43
N CYS A 163 -10.39 -16.92 -3.27
CA CYS A 163 -10.37 -17.76 -2.07
C CYS A 163 -10.05 -19.18 -2.51
N ASP A 164 -8.89 -19.70 -2.12
CA ASP A 164 -8.50 -21.07 -2.48
C ASP A 164 -9.47 -22.10 -1.87
N ASP A 165 -9.73 -23.19 -2.62
CA ASP A 165 -10.78 -24.19 -2.38
C ASP A 165 -11.02 -24.53 -0.90
N GLY A 166 -12.13 -24.03 -0.35
CA GLY A 166 -12.59 -24.31 1.02
C GLY A 166 -12.25 -23.24 2.06
N TYR A 167 -11.57 -22.16 1.68
CA TYR A 167 -11.12 -21.13 2.60
C TYR A 167 -11.93 -19.83 2.48
N LEU A 168 -13.04 -19.75 3.20
CA LEU A 168 -13.96 -18.62 3.13
C LEU A 168 -13.66 -17.57 4.20
N PRO A 169 -13.40 -16.31 3.82
CA PRO A 169 -13.38 -15.20 4.78
C PRO A 169 -14.65 -15.21 5.64
N GLU A 170 -14.51 -14.86 6.91
CA GLU A 170 -15.62 -14.79 7.87
C GLU A 170 -16.69 -13.77 7.44
N TYR A 171 -16.28 -12.72 6.71
CA TYR A 171 -17.19 -11.68 6.25
C TYR A 171 -16.70 -11.03 4.95
N ILE A 172 -17.58 -10.94 3.95
CA ILE A 172 -17.34 -10.20 2.70
C ILE A 172 -18.56 -9.34 2.39
N ALA A 173 -18.44 -8.01 2.46
CA ALA A 173 -19.58 -7.14 2.17
C ALA A 173 -19.18 -5.73 1.75
N TYR A 174 -20.08 -5.03 1.06
CA TYR A 174 -19.93 -3.60 0.72
C TYR A 174 -18.64 -3.28 -0.06
N ASN A 175 -18.12 -4.25 -0.81
CA ASN A 175 -16.99 -4.01 -1.69
C ASN A 175 -17.53 -3.66 -3.09
N ASP A 176 -16.90 -2.68 -3.73
CA ASP A 176 -17.17 -2.30 -5.11
C ASP A 176 -16.10 -2.90 -6.03
N LEU A 177 -16.52 -3.88 -6.84
CA LEU A 177 -15.62 -4.65 -7.70
C LEU A 177 -16.08 -4.55 -9.15
N TRP A 178 -15.18 -4.13 -10.04
CA TRP A 178 -15.48 -4.08 -11.48
C TRP A 178 -14.20 -4.17 -12.31
N ASN A 179 -14.37 -4.47 -13.61
CA ASN A 179 -13.26 -4.65 -14.56
C ASN A 179 -12.21 -5.68 -14.14
N ASN A 180 -12.57 -6.66 -13.31
CA ASN A 180 -11.70 -7.80 -13.05
C ASN A 180 -11.87 -8.83 -14.19
N LEU A 181 -10.77 -9.33 -14.76
CA LEU A 181 -10.73 -10.04 -16.04
C LEU A 181 -11.52 -11.35 -16.02
N GLU A 182 -11.29 -12.18 -15.02
CA GLU A 182 -11.93 -13.49 -14.89
C GLU A 182 -13.12 -13.47 -13.91
N GLY A 183 -13.14 -12.54 -12.96
CA GLY A 183 -14.31 -12.32 -12.11
C GLY A 183 -14.07 -11.42 -10.91
N ASN A 184 -15.14 -10.85 -10.37
CA ASN A 184 -15.06 -10.08 -9.13
C ASN A 184 -14.80 -10.99 -7.92
N TYR A 185 -15.45 -12.15 -7.90
CA TYR A 185 -15.33 -13.16 -6.85
C TYR A 185 -15.03 -14.51 -7.50
N MET A 186 -14.09 -15.27 -6.93
CA MET A 186 -13.95 -16.69 -7.26
C MET A 186 -15.13 -17.46 -6.64
N LYS A 187 -15.52 -18.60 -7.26
CA LYS A 187 -16.76 -19.38 -7.05
C LYS A 187 -17.18 -19.64 -5.59
N TYR A 188 -16.28 -19.53 -4.63
CA TYR A 188 -16.55 -19.74 -3.21
C TYR A 188 -16.50 -18.46 -2.37
N CYS A 189 -16.00 -17.33 -2.88
CA CYS A 189 -15.94 -16.03 -2.19
C CYS A 189 -17.24 -15.21 -2.22
N GLU A 190 -18.37 -15.80 -2.62
CA GLU A 190 -19.64 -15.10 -2.58
C GLU A 190 -20.11 -15.05 -1.12
N GLY A 191 -20.06 -13.86 -0.52
CA GLY A 191 -20.42 -13.62 0.88
C GLY A 191 -21.83 -14.06 1.25
#